data_AF-A0AAV4H7J8-F1
#
_entry.id   AF-A0AAV4H7J8-F1
#
_cell.length_a   1.000
_cell.length_b   1.000
_cell.length_c   1.000
_cell.angle_alpha   90.00
_cell.angle_beta   90.00
_cell.angle_gamma   90.00
#
_symmetry.space_group_name_H-M   'P 1'
#
loop_
_entity.id
_entity.type
_entity.pdbx_description
1 polymer ?
#
loop_
_entity_poly.entity_id
_entity_poly.type
_entity_poly.pdbx_seq_one_letter_code
_entity_poly.pdbx_strand_id
1 'polypeptide(L)'
;MASIDELTLYEQYLALADKLRIADEDKSKWVCDKVATAVEARNRERELEDRIEKERKEHEIRVLTLKETANHSDNASGGGAATEKPSKKPRFPMFNSLVQDIDVYLENFSRHATAAKWPVNEWPSLLFNLLQGSRSLAVIIERR
;
A
#
# COMPACT_ATOMS: atom_id res chain seq x y z
N MET A 1 14.65 75.36 24.92
CA MET A 1 15.08 74.01 25.35
C MET A 1 13.85 73.12 25.33
N ALA A 2 13.67 72.32 24.27
CA ALA A 2 12.51 71.46 24.11
C ALA A 2 12.76 70.16 24.91
N SER A 3 12.00 69.96 25.99
CA SER A 3 12.04 68.72 26.77
C SER A 3 11.28 67.65 25.99
N ILE A 4 12.05 66.79 25.34
CA ILE A 4 11.63 65.58 24.67
C ILE A 4 11.33 64.55 25.79
N ASP A 5 10.28 63.75 25.64
CA ASP A 5 9.90 62.58 26.45
C ASP A 5 8.79 62.70 27.52
N GLU A 6 7.68 63.38 27.20
CA GLU A 6 6.39 62.99 27.81
C GLU A 6 5.32 62.85 26.72
N LEU A 7 5.35 61.72 26.00
CA LEU A 7 4.16 61.26 25.28
C LEU A 7 3.01 61.28 26.28
N THR A 8 1.94 61.99 25.95
CA THR A 8 0.77 62.08 26.82
C THR A 8 0.27 60.67 27.11
N LEU A 9 -0.24 60.42 28.32
CA LEU A 9 -0.76 59.10 28.73
C LEU A 9 -1.71 58.48 27.68
N TYR A 10 -2.42 59.34 26.94
CA TYR A 10 -3.29 59.00 25.83
C TYR A 10 -2.54 58.43 24.61
N GLU A 11 -1.43 59.05 24.20
CA GLU A 11 -0.59 58.55 23.11
C GLU A 11 0.09 57.22 23.48
N GLN A 12 0.46 57.05 24.76
CA GLN A 12 0.98 55.77 25.27
C GLN A 12 -0.09 54.68 25.22
N TYR A 13 -1.35 55.01 25.57
CA TYR A 13 -2.48 54.08 25.50
C TYR A 13 -2.80 53.67 24.06
N LEU A 14 -2.79 54.60 23.12
CA LEU A 14 -2.98 54.31 21.68
C LEU A 14 -1.87 53.41 21.13
N ALA A 15 -0.60 53.70 21.46
CA ALA A 15 0.52 52.88 21.04
C ALA A 15 0.45 51.45 21.62
N LEU A 16 -0.06 51.30 22.85
CA LEU A 16 -0.30 49.99 23.45
C LEU A 16 -1.45 49.24 22.77
N ALA A 17 -2.55 49.93 22.46
CA ALA A 17 -3.69 49.36 21.74
C ALA A 17 -3.30 48.88 20.34
N ASP A 18 -2.49 49.65 19.60
CA ASP A 18 -1.97 49.24 18.29
C ASP A 18 -1.01 48.06 18.39
N LYS A 19 -0.14 48.01 19.39
CA LYS A 19 0.75 46.85 19.63
C LYS A 19 -0.04 45.59 19.98
N LEU A 20 -1.09 45.70 20.80
CA LEU A 20 -1.98 44.60 21.12
C LEU A 20 -2.74 44.11 19.88
N ARG A 21 -3.20 45.03 19.03
CA ARG A 21 -3.84 44.71 17.75
C ARG A 21 -2.91 43.98 16.79
N ILE A 22 -1.68 44.45 16.63
CA ILE A 22 -0.65 43.77 15.81
C ILE A 22 -0.36 42.38 16.38
N ALA A 23 -0.26 42.24 17.70
CA ALA A 23 -0.05 40.94 18.33
C ALA A 23 -1.20 39.95 18.08
N ASP A 24 -2.45 40.43 17.99
CA ASP A 24 -3.60 39.61 17.63
C ASP A 24 -3.65 39.28 16.14
N GLU A 25 -3.27 40.22 15.27
CA GLU A 25 -3.11 39.97 13.83
C GLU A 25 -2.01 38.92 13.56
N ASP A 26 -0.88 38.97 14.26
CA ASP A 26 0.20 37.98 14.14
C ASP A 26 -0.22 36.59 14.62
N LYS A 27 -0.95 36.52 15.75
CA LYS A 27 -1.55 35.25 16.21
C LYS A 27 -2.56 34.72 15.21
N SER A 28 -3.44 35.57 14.68
CA SER A 28 -4.42 35.20 13.67
C SER A 28 -3.73 34.66 12.42
N LYS A 29 -2.67 35.32 11.96
CA LYS A 29 -1.86 34.87 10.82
C LYS A 29 -1.20 33.51 11.08
N TRP A 30 -0.63 33.31 12.28
CA TRP A 30 -0.04 32.02 12.67
C TRP A 30 -1.08 30.89 12.70
N VAL A 31 -2.27 31.16 13.25
CA VAL A 31 -3.38 30.17 13.26
C VAL A 31 -3.84 29.87 11.84
N CYS A 32 -4.03 30.87 10.98
CA CYS A 32 -4.40 30.67 9.58
C CYS A 32 -3.36 29.84 8.82
N ASP A 33 -2.06 30.12 9.00
CA ASP A 33 -0.97 29.37 8.37
C ASP A 33 -0.94 27.90 8.83
N LYS A 34 -1.16 27.66 10.13
CA LYS A 34 -1.27 26.30 10.68
C LYS A 34 -2.49 25.55 10.16
N VAL A 35 -3.64 26.22 10.07
CA VAL A 35 -4.86 25.62 9.51
C VAL A 35 -4.69 25.34 8.01
N ALA A 36 -4.10 26.25 7.25
CA ALA A 36 -3.82 26.06 5.82
C ALA A 36 -2.90 24.85 5.60
N THR A 37 -1.81 24.76 6.36
CA THR A 37 -0.89 23.62 6.31
C THR A 37 -1.58 22.29 6.64
N ALA A 38 -2.45 22.29 7.66
CA ALA A 38 -3.18 21.08 8.06
C ALA A 38 -4.22 20.65 7.01
N VAL A 39 -4.90 21.61 6.36
CA VAL A 39 -5.85 21.36 5.28
C VAL A 39 -5.13 20.81 4.04
N GLU A 40 -4.00 21.39 3.67
CA GLU A 40 -3.19 20.91 2.55
C GLU A 40 -2.67 19.48 2.79
N ALA A 41 -2.19 19.18 4.00
CA ALA A 41 -1.74 17.83 4.37
C ALA A 41 -2.89 16.80 4.26
N ARG A 42 -4.07 17.15 4.77
CA ARG A 42 -5.26 16.29 4.70
C ARG A 42 -5.76 16.08 3.27
N ASN A 43 -5.71 17.12 2.43
CA ASN A 43 -6.07 16.99 1.02
C ASN A 43 -5.10 16.07 0.29
N ARG A 44 -3.79 16.20 0.56
CA ARG A 44 -2.76 15.35 -0.04
C ARG A 44 -2.92 13.88 0.36
N GLU A 45 -3.30 13.61 1.60
CA GLU A 45 -3.60 12.24 2.06
C GLU A 45 -4.80 11.64 1.31
N ARG A 46 -5.89 12.41 1.19
CA ARG A 46 -7.08 11.99 0.43
C ARG A 46 -6.77 11.70 -1.04
N GLU A 47 -5.95 12.53 -1.69
CA GLU A 47 -5.53 12.31 -3.08
C GLU A 47 -4.73 11.02 -3.26
N LEU A 48 -3.90 10.66 -2.27
CA LEU A 48 -3.16 9.39 -2.28
C LEU A 48 -4.10 8.20 -2.10
N GLU A 49 -5.05 8.29 -1.18
CA GLU A 49 -6.07 7.26 -0.98
C GLU A 49 -6.92 7.04 -2.24
N ASP A 50 -7.41 8.13 -2.86
CA ASP A 50 -8.20 8.06 -4.09
C ASP A 50 -7.40 7.44 -5.23
N ARG A 51 -6.10 7.72 -5.31
CA ARG A 51 -5.21 7.11 -6.32
C ARG A 51 -5.05 5.61 -6.08
N ILE A 52 -4.79 5.20 -4.84
CA ILE A 52 -4.66 3.78 -4.47
C ILE A 52 -5.96 3.03 -4.72
N GLU A 53 -7.10 3.61 -4.36
CA GLU A 53 -8.44 3.05 -4.58
C GLU A 53 -8.71 2.86 -6.07
N LYS A 54 -8.36 3.87 -6.89
CA LYS A 54 -8.53 3.81 -8.34
C LYS A 54 -7.64 2.72 -8.95
N GLU A 55 -6.38 2.65 -8.57
CA GLU A 55 -5.47 1.59 -9.04
C GLU A 55 -5.98 0.19 -8.65
N ARG A 56 -6.52 0.04 -7.43
CA ARG A 56 -7.11 -1.25 -6.99
C ARG A 56 -8.31 -1.63 -7.85
N LYS A 57 -9.23 -0.70 -8.10
CA LYS A 57 -10.41 -0.93 -8.96
C LYS A 57 -10.03 -1.25 -10.40
N GLU A 58 -9.07 -0.53 -10.96
CA GLU A 58 -8.57 -0.79 -12.32
C GLU A 58 -7.93 -2.18 -12.42
N HIS A 59 -7.16 -2.59 -11.40
CA HIS A 59 -6.58 -3.93 -11.36
C HIS A 59 -7.65 -5.01 -11.23
N GLU A 60 -8.67 -4.81 -10.38
CA GLU A 60 -9.80 -5.72 -10.22
C GLU A 60 -10.55 -5.91 -11.54
N ILE A 61 -10.88 -4.83 -12.24
CA ILE A 61 -11.54 -4.89 -13.56
C ILE A 61 -10.65 -5.64 -14.55
N ARG A 62 -9.36 -5.35 -14.62
CA ARG A 62 -8.43 -6.02 -15.53
C ARG A 62 -8.37 -7.53 -15.29
N VAL A 63 -8.33 -7.95 -14.02
CA VAL A 63 -8.36 -9.36 -13.64
C VAL A 63 -9.68 -10.02 -14.03
N LEU A 64 -10.82 -9.35 -13.82
CA LEU A 64 -12.13 -9.86 -14.23
C LEU A 64 -12.24 -10.00 -15.75
N THR A 65 -11.80 -8.99 -16.52
CA THR A 65 -11.78 -9.05 -17.99
C THR A 65 -10.88 -10.17 -18.51
N LEU A 66 -9.69 -10.38 -17.93
CA LEU A 66 -8.81 -11.50 -18.29
C LEU A 66 -9.46 -12.86 -18.00
N LYS A 67 -10.16 -13.00 -16.87
CA LYS A 67 -10.91 -14.23 -16.55
C LYS A 67 -12.08 -14.47 -17.50
N GLU A 68 -12.81 -13.43 -17.86
CA GLU A 68 -13.95 -13.53 -18.79
C GLU A 68 -13.49 -13.90 -20.20
N THR A 69 -12.45 -13.25 -20.71
CA THR A 69 -11.87 -13.57 -22.02
C THR A 69 -11.25 -14.97 -22.08
N ALA A 70 -10.64 -15.45 -21.00
CA ALA A 70 -10.18 -16.84 -20.89
C ALA A 70 -11.35 -17.84 -20.96
N ASN A 71 -12.42 -17.60 -20.20
CA ASN A 71 -13.62 -18.45 -20.22
C ASN A 71 -14.36 -18.45 -21.57
N HIS A 72 -14.32 -17.33 -22.31
CA HIS A 72 -14.99 -17.21 -23.59
C HIS A 72 -14.20 -17.83 -24.77
N SER A 73 -12.88 -18.02 -24.61
CA SER A 73 -12.01 -18.67 -25.60
C SER A 73 -12.13 -20.20 -25.60
N ASP A 74 -12.54 -20.82 -24.49
CA ASP A 74 -12.68 -22.29 -24.38
C ASP A 74 -14.03 -22.81 -24.92
N ASN A 75 -14.97 -21.92 -25.28
CA ASN A 75 -16.31 -22.32 -25.74
C ASN A 75 -16.50 -22.23 -27.27
N ALA A 76 -15.44 -21.96 -28.03
CA ALA A 76 -15.45 -21.87 -29.49
C ALA A 76 -14.42 -22.82 -30.14
N SER A 77 -14.38 -24.08 -29.72
CA SER A 77 -13.77 -25.14 -30.54
C SER A 77 -14.33 -26.50 -30.17
N GLY A 78 -15.26 -26.98 -30.99
CA GLY A 78 -15.69 -28.37 -30.95
C GLY A 78 -14.58 -29.31 -31.44
N GLY A 79 -14.42 -30.43 -30.74
CA GLY A 79 -13.89 -31.68 -31.31
C GLY A 79 -12.42 -31.99 -31.01
N GLY A 80 -12.19 -33.07 -30.26
CA GLY A 80 -11.09 -33.98 -30.55
C GLY A 80 -10.12 -34.31 -29.41
N ALA A 81 -10.13 -35.59 -29.05
CA ALA A 81 -9.02 -36.37 -28.49
C ALA A 81 -8.66 -36.16 -27.01
N ALA A 82 -8.99 -37.21 -26.26
CA ALA A 82 -8.33 -37.60 -25.03
C ALA A 82 -6.80 -37.44 -25.14
N THR A 83 -6.25 -36.55 -24.34
CA THR A 83 -4.87 -36.70 -23.85
C THR A 83 -4.91 -36.45 -22.37
N GLU A 84 -4.83 -37.54 -21.60
CA GLU A 84 -4.47 -37.51 -20.20
C GLU A 84 -3.16 -36.71 -20.09
N LYS A 85 -3.24 -35.44 -19.68
CA LYS A 85 -2.04 -34.70 -19.27
C LYS A 85 -1.69 -35.26 -17.90
N PRO A 86 -0.59 -36.02 -17.72
CA PRO A 86 -0.17 -36.39 -16.38
C PRO A 86 0.14 -35.09 -15.66
N SER A 87 -0.63 -34.81 -14.61
CA SER A 87 -0.37 -33.75 -13.65
C SER A 87 1.00 -34.05 -13.04
N LYS A 88 2.07 -33.61 -13.70
CA LYS A 88 3.43 -33.65 -13.19
C LYS A 88 3.47 -32.63 -12.06
N LYS A 89 2.96 -33.02 -10.89
CA LYS A 89 3.27 -32.38 -9.62
C LYS A 89 4.78 -32.17 -9.64
N PRO A 90 5.26 -30.92 -9.61
CA PRO A 90 6.69 -30.72 -9.56
C PRO A 90 7.19 -31.39 -8.29
N ARG A 91 8.21 -32.25 -8.42
CA ARG A 91 8.83 -32.98 -7.30
C ARG A 91 9.70 -32.02 -6.48
N PHE A 92 9.10 -30.94 -5.98
CA PHE A 92 9.73 -30.04 -5.04
C PHE A 92 9.29 -30.43 -3.62
N PRO A 93 10.20 -30.49 -2.64
CA PRO A 93 9.85 -30.80 -1.27
C PRO A 93 8.78 -29.85 -0.74
N MET A 94 7.78 -30.37 -0.02
CA MET A 94 6.84 -29.51 0.70
C MET A 94 7.60 -28.71 1.77
N PHE A 95 7.14 -27.49 2.02
CA PHE A 95 7.72 -26.65 3.07
C PHE A 95 7.49 -27.30 4.43
N ASN A 96 8.50 -27.29 5.31
CA ASN A 96 8.37 -27.77 6.69
C ASN A 96 8.85 -26.69 7.66
N SER A 97 7.91 -25.96 8.27
CA SER A 97 8.20 -24.88 9.22
C SER A 97 8.93 -25.31 10.50
N LEU A 98 8.96 -26.61 10.83
CA LEU A 98 9.64 -27.12 12.03
C LEU A 98 11.16 -27.25 11.83
N VAL A 99 11.60 -27.31 10.57
CA VAL A 99 13.00 -27.67 10.22
C VAL A 99 13.61 -26.68 9.22
N GLN A 100 12.79 -26.00 8.42
CA GLN A 100 13.25 -25.13 7.34
C GLN A 100 12.83 -23.68 7.58
N ASP A 101 13.79 -22.78 7.43
CA ASP A 101 13.54 -21.35 7.33
C ASP A 101 12.80 -21.03 6.02
N ILE A 102 11.81 -20.15 6.09
CA ILE A 102 10.98 -19.75 4.97
C ILE A 102 11.83 -19.04 3.90
N ASP A 103 12.79 -18.21 4.29
CA ASP A 103 13.60 -17.45 3.33
C ASP A 103 14.51 -18.37 2.51
N VAL A 104 15.16 -19.33 3.17
CA VAL A 104 15.98 -20.38 2.53
C VAL A 104 15.14 -21.27 1.61
N TYR A 105 13.91 -21.57 2.03
CA TYR A 105 12.98 -22.36 1.23
C TYR A 105 12.56 -21.62 -0.05
N LEU A 106 12.25 -20.33 0.03
CA LEU A 106 11.90 -19.50 -1.13
C LEU A 106 13.06 -19.33 -2.10
N GLU A 107 14.29 -19.19 -1.61
CA GLU A 107 15.48 -19.12 -2.46
C GLU A 107 15.70 -20.44 -3.22
N ASN A 108 15.59 -21.57 -2.52
CA ASN A 108 15.72 -22.90 -3.12
C ASN A 108 14.62 -23.17 -4.14
N PHE A 109 13.39 -22.74 -3.85
CA PHE A 109 12.26 -22.82 -4.78
C PHE A 109 12.54 -22.02 -6.05
N SER A 110 12.96 -20.76 -5.91
CA SER A 110 13.27 -19.87 -7.03
C SER A 110 14.36 -20.46 -7.92
N ARG A 111 15.46 -20.94 -7.32
CA ARG A 111 16.56 -21.59 -8.04
C ARG A 111 16.11 -22.84 -8.79
N HIS A 112 15.27 -23.67 -8.15
CA HIS A 112 14.74 -24.87 -8.78
C HIS A 112 13.77 -24.57 -9.92
N ALA A 113 12.86 -23.62 -9.72
CA ALA A 113 11.90 -23.19 -10.72
C ALA A 113 12.60 -22.57 -11.95
N THR A 114 13.67 -21.78 -11.74
CA THR A 114 14.52 -21.28 -12.82
C THR A 114 15.23 -22.42 -13.56
N ALA A 115 15.85 -23.37 -12.86
CA ALA A 115 16.54 -24.50 -13.47
C ALA A 115 15.59 -25.42 -14.26
N ALA A 116 14.37 -25.61 -13.75
CA ALA A 116 13.32 -26.40 -14.39
C ALA A 116 12.50 -25.61 -15.43
N LYS A 117 12.86 -24.34 -15.69
CA LYS A 117 12.22 -23.45 -16.66
C LYS A 117 10.70 -23.34 -16.45
N TRP A 118 10.26 -23.28 -15.20
CA TRP A 118 8.84 -23.12 -14.91
C TRP A 118 8.37 -21.72 -15.31
N PRO A 119 7.16 -21.59 -15.87
CA PRO A 119 6.59 -20.30 -16.18
C PRO A 119 6.38 -19.48 -14.90
N VAL A 120 6.94 -18.27 -14.85
CA VAL A 120 6.90 -17.38 -13.66
C VAL A 120 5.47 -17.13 -13.18
N ASN A 121 4.51 -17.12 -14.11
CA ASN A 121 3.09 -16.94 -13.82
C ASN A 121 2.49 -18.08 -12.98
N GLU A 122 3.08 -19.27 -13.00
CA GLU A 122 2.64 -20.43 -12.21
C GLU A 122 3.39 -20.55 -10.87
N TRP A 123 4.46 -19.78 -10.66
CA TRP A 123 5.25 -19.86 -9.43
C TRP A 123 4.43 -19.58 -8.17
N PRO A 124 3.57 -18.54 -8.11
CA PRO A 124 2.76 -18.28 -6.91
C PRO A 124 1.80 -19.44 -6.60
N SER A 125 1.17 -20.02 -7.62
CA SER A 125 0.24 -21.15 -7.46
C SER A 125 0.93 -22.42 -7.00
N LEU A 126 2.12 -22.72 -7.55
CA LEU A 126 2.93 -23.87 -7.15
C LEU A 126 3.46 -23.69 -5.72
N LEU A 127 3.96 -22.50 -5.40
CA LEU A 127 4.45 -22.15 -4.09
C LEU A 127 3.35 -22.27 -3.03
N PHE A 128 2.17 -21.73 -3.32
CA PHE A 128 1.00 -21.83 -2.44
C PHE A 128 0.66 -23.29 -2.11
N ASN A 129 0.61 -24.17 -3.10
CA ASN A 129 0.34 -25.60 -2.89
C ASN A 129 1.42 -26.28 -2.02
N LEU A 130 2.69 -25.90 -2.20
CA LEU A 130 3.82 -26.46 -1.46
C LEU A 130 3.91 -25.95 -0.02
N LEU A 131 3.41 -24.74 0.25
CA LEU A 131 3.29 -24.14 1.57
C LEU A 131 2.05 -24.68 2.32
N GLN A 132 0.93 -24.86 1.63
CA GLN A 132 -0.33 -25.37 2.21
C GLN A 132 -0.28 -26.84 2.63
N GLY A 133 0.59 -27.65 2.01
CA GLY A 133 0.81 -29.04 2.44
C GLY A 133 1.29 -29.16 3.90
N SER A 134 1.86 -28.08 4.45
CA SER A 134 2.13 -27.94 5.87
C SER A 134 0.92 -27.37 6.59
N ARG A 135 0.26 -28.20 7.39
CA ARG A 135 -0.74 -27.85 8.43
C ARG A 135 -0.23 -26.87 9.51
N SER A 136 0.79 -26.07 9.24
CA SER A 136 1.52 -25.26 10.22
C SER A 136 1.16 -23.77 10.19
N LEU A 137 0.39 -23.29 9.22
CA LEU A 137 -0.09 -21.89 9.23
C LEU A 137 -1.08 -21.60 10.37
N ALA A 138 -1.63 -22.62 11.03
CA ALA A 138 -2.49 -22.45 12.21
C ALA A 138 -1.72 -22.00 13.46
N VAL A 139 -0.40 -22.23 13.55
CA VAL A 139 0.37 -21.91 14.77
C VAL A 139 0.87 -20.45 14.80
N ILE A 140 0.93 -19.79 13.64
CA ILE A 140 1.43 -18.40 13.57
C ILE A 140 0.35 -17.37 13.96
N ILE A 141 -0.93 -17.75 13.95
CA ILE A 141 -2.04 -16.83 14.29
C ILE A 141 -2.33 -16.82 15.82
N GLU A 142 -1.83 -17.78 16.60
CA GLU A 142 -2.21 -17.94 18.02
C GLU A 142 -1.19 -17.36 19.03
N ARG A 143 -0.22 -16.55 18.57
CA ARG A 143 0.70 -15.78 19.44
C ARG A 143 0.70 -14.29 19.12
N ARG A 144 -0.47 -13.66 19.13
CA ARG A 144 -0.56 -12.20 19.28
C ARG A 144 -1.68 -11.82 20.24
#